data_AF-A0A950G9P1-F1
#
_entry.id   AF-A0A950G9P1-F1
#
_cell.length_a   1.000
_cell.length_b   1.000
_cell.length_c   1.000
_cell.angle_alpha   90.00
_cell.angle_beta   90.00
_cell.angle_gamma   90.00
#
_symmetry.space_group_name_H-M   'P 1'
#
loop_
_entity.id
_entity.type
_entity.pdbx_description
1 polymer ?
#
loop_
_entity_poly.entity_id
_entity_poly.type
_entity_poly.pdbx_seq_one_letter_code
_entity_poly.pdbx_strand_id
1 'polypeptide(L)' 'MLTVEELALLDSWRFKSRMPSRAAAVRELLKRGLAAEGFDLVEGGSKSEDFRITGSSSASPTRDMRQDGDE' A
#
# COMPACT_ATOMS: atom_id res chain seq x y z
N MET A 1 2.75 21.43 3.86
CA MET A 1 2.03 22.02 2.72
C MET A 1 3.03 22.20 1.59
N LEU A 2 2.65 21.90 0.35
CA LEU A 2 3.53 22.10 -0.81
C LEU A 2 3.86 23.58 -0.99
N THR A 3 5.08 23.87 -1.39
CA THR A 3 5.56 25.20 -1.77
C THR A 3 4.98 25.62 -3.12
N VAL A 4 5.09 26.91 -3.43
CA VAL A 4 4.61 27.48 -4.71
C VAL A 4 5.36 26.88 -5.90
N GLU A 5 6.67 26.63 -5.76
CA GLU A 5 7.50 26.02 -6.80
C GLU A 5 7.10 24.57 -7.06
N GLU A 6 6.89 23.78 -6.00
CA GLU A 6 6.41 22.40 -6.12
C GLU A 6 5.02 22.34 -6.79
N LEU A 7 4.13 23.29 -6.48
CA LEU A 7 2.83 23.39 -7.14
C LEU A 7 2.96 23.71 -8.65
N ALA A 8 3.90 24.57 -9.04
CA ALA A 8 4.15 24.91 -10.45
C ALA A 8 4.72 23.71 -11.24
N LEU A 9 5.62 22.95 -10.64
CA LEU A 9 6.13 21.69 -11.21
C LEU A 9 5.00 20.67 -11.38
N LEU A 10 4.16 20.51 -10.35
CA LEU A 10 3.01 19.62 -10.39
C LEU A 10 2.02 20.01 -11.50
N ASP A 11 1.71 21.30 -11.65
CA ASP A 11 0.83 21.79 -12.72
C ASP A 11 1.45 21.58 -14.11
N SER A 12 2.75 21.82 -14.28
CA SER A 12 3.45 21.58 -15.55
C SER A 12 3.33 20.12 -15.98
N TRP A 13 3.55 19.19 -15.04
CA TRP A 13 3.39 17.76 -15.30
C TRP A 13 1.92 17.37 -15.55
N ARG A 14 0.97 17.96 -14.81
CA ARG A 14 -0.47 17.76 -15.00
C ARG A 14 -0.89 18.13 -16.42
N PHE A 15 -0.46 19.29 -16.91
CA PHE A 15 -0.78 19.75 -18.27
C PHE A 15 -0.14 18.86 -19.33
N LYS A 16 1.13 18.50 -19.18
CA LYS A 16 1.83 17.57 -20.08
C LYS A 16 1.10 16.22 -20.17
N SER A 17 0.59 15.74 -19.04
CA SER A 17 -0.10 14.46 -18.93
C SER A 17 -1.61 14.54 -19.18
N ARG A 18 -2.12 15.72 -19.61
CA ARG A 18 -3.53 15.99 -19.91
C ARG A 18 -4.50 15.64 -18.77
N MET A 19 -4.06 15.88 -17.54
CA MET A 19 -4.84 15.58 -16.34
C MET A 19 -5.81 16.72 -15.98
N PRO A 20 -7.06 16.39 -15.61
CA PRO A 20 -8.13 17.38 -15.45
C PRO A 20 -8.03 18.23 -14.17
N SER A 21 -7.33 17.75 -13.13
CA SER A 21 -7.21 18.47 -11.85
C SER A 21 -5.91 18.17 -11.13
N ARG A 22 -5.49 19.05 -10.21
CA ARG A 22 -4.32 18.83 -9.35
C ARG A 22 -4.44 17.56 -8.52
N ALA A 23 -5.63 17.29 -7.99
CA ALA A 23 -5.89 16.05 -7.24
C ALA A 23 -5.70 14.80 -8.10
N ALA A 24 -6.05 14.84 -9.39
CA ALA A 24 -5.78 13.74 -10.31
C ALA A 24 -4.27 13.51 -10.52
N ALA A 25 -3.49 14.60 -10.63
CA ALA A 25 -2.04 14.52 -10.70
C ALA A 25 -1.44 13.91 -9.42
N VAL A 26 -1.84 14.39 -8.24
CA VAL A 26 -1.36 13.82 -6.96
C VAL A 26 -1.67 12.33 -6.86
N ARG A 27 -2.89 11.90 -7.22
CA ARG A 27 -3.25 10.47 -7.22
C ARG A 27 -2.38 9.66 -8.16
N GLU A 28 -2.07 10.18 -9.34
CA GLU A 28 -1.19 9.49 -10.29
C GLU A 28 0.25 9.40 -9.79
N LEU A 29 0.79 10.45 -9.16
CA LEU A 29 2.11 10.39 -8.53
C LEU A 29 2.14 9.36 -7.40
N LEU A 30 1.13 9.35 -6.54
CA LEU A 30 1.01 8.37 -5.47
C LEU A 30 0.93 6.95 -6.03
N LYS A 31 0.09 6.71 -7.05
CA LYS A 31 -0.01 5.41 -7.71
C LYS A 31 1.33 4.94 -8.28
N ARG A 32 2.07 5.83 -8.94
CA ARG A 32 3.39 5.53 -9.49
C ARG A 32 4.44 5.28 -8.41
N GLY A 33 4.43 6.08 -7.34
CA GLY A 33 5.33 5.91 -6.21
C GLY A 33 5.09 4.59 -5.49
N LEU A 34 3.83 4.27 -5.20
CA LEU A 34 3.45 3.00 -4.57
C LEU A 34 3.84 1.79 -5.44
N ALA A 35 3.56 1.85 -6.75
CA ALA A 35 3.97 0.79 -7.66
C ALA A 35 5.50 0.65 -7.76
N ALA A 36 6.25 1.76 -7.69
CA ALA A 36 7.72 1.73 -7.73
C ALA A 36 8.33 1.10 -6.47
N GLU A 37 7.69 1.25 -5.32
CA GLU A 37 8.07 0.62 -4.04
C GLU A 37 7.56 -0.83 -3.92
N GLY A 38 6.87 -1.36 -4.93
CA GLY A 38 6.32 -2.72 -4.93
C GLY A 38 5.04 -2.90 -4.11
N PHE A 39 4.33 -1.82 -3.80
CA PHE A 39 2.99 -1.92 -3.24
C PHE A 39 1.98 -2.22 -4.35
N ASP A 40 1.36 -3.39 -4.28
CA ASP A 40 0.25 -3.72 -5.15
C ASP A 40 -1.01 -2.94 -4.77
N LEU A 41 -1.73 -2.49 -5.80
CA LEU A 41 -3.06 -1.93 -5.62
C LEU A 41 -3.98 -3.05 -5.16
N VAL A 42 -4.39 -2.98 -3.90
CA VAL A 42 -5.39 -3.88 -3.35
C VAL A 42 -6.68 -3.73 -4.16
N GLU A 43 -7.12 -4.83 -4.77
CA GLU A 43 -8.35 -4.87 -5.55
C GLU A 43 -9.54 -4.51 -4.64
N GLY A 44 -10.41 -3.61 -5.11
CA GLY A 44 -11.47 -3.03 -4.30
C GLY A 44 -12.38 -4.12 -3.70
N GLY A 45 -12.53 -4.12 -2.36
CA GLY A 45 -13.31 -5.11 -1.63
C GLY A 45 -12.52 -5.91 -0.59
N SER A 46 -11.19 -5.76 -0.56
CA SER A 46 -10.36 -6.37 0.48
C SER A 46 -10.62 -5.72 1.84
N LYS A 47 -10.73 -6.54 2.89
CA LYS A 47 -11.06 -6.05 4.23
C LYS A 47 -9.80 -5.48 4.86
N SER A 48 -9.94 -4.45 5.70
CA SER A 48 -8.81 -3.89 6.46
C SER A 48 -8.09 -4.93 7.33
N GLU A 49 -8.75 -6.06 7.65
CA GLU A 49 -8.17 -7.20 8.37
C GLU A 49 -7.11 -7.98 7.57
N ASP A 50 -7.14 -7.91 6.24
CA ASP A 50 -6.16 -8.56 5.36
C ASP A 50 -4.79 -7.86 5.42
N PHE A 51 -4.77 -6.57 5.79
CA PHE A 51 -3.55 -5.78 6.01
C PHE A 51 -3.07 -5.86 7.46
N ARG A 52 -3.07 -7.06 8.05
CA ARG A 52 -2.57 -7.28 9.43
C ARG A 52 -1.04 -7.14 9.46
N ILE A 53 -0.55 -6.18 10.24
CA ILE A 53 0.88 -6.07 10.58
C ILE A 53 1.15 -7.06 11.72
N THR A 54 1.21 -8.36 11.43
CA THR A 54 1.83 -9.31 12.36
C THR A 54 3.29 -9.42 12.02
N GLY A 55 4.08 -8.53 12.61
CA GLY A 55 5.53 -8.67 12.68
C GLY A 55 5.88 -9.90 13.51
N SER A 56 6.00 -11.05 12.87
CA SER A 56 6.92 -12.13 13.22
C SER A 56 6.65 -13.30 12.28
N SER A 57 7.68 -13.64 11.51
CA SER A 57 7.89 -14.98 10.99
C SER A 57 7.77 -16.00 12.14
N SER A 58 6.57 -16.52 12.34
CA SER A 58 6.39 -17.75 13.10
C SER A 58 6.06 -18.84 12.08
N ALA A 59 7.13 -19.39 11.49
CA ALA A 59 7.14 -20.79 11.15
C ALA A 59 6.57 -21.51 12.37
N SER A 60 5.38 -22.08 12.25
CA SER A 60 4.83 -22.91 13.31
C SER A 60 5.67 -24.19 13.33
N PRO A 61 6.50 -24.45 14.35
CA PRO A 61 6.93 -25.81 14.57
C PRO A 61 5.69 -26.53 15.09
N THR A 62 5.21 -27.52 14.33
CA THR A 62 4.36 -28.56 14.89
C THR A 62 5.00 -29.02 16.18
N ARG A 63 4.38 -28.66 17.31
CA ARG A 63 4.79 -29.12 18.63
C ARG A 63 4.22 -30.51 18.76
N ASP A 64 5.04 -31.46 18.36
CA ASP A 64 4.94 -32.85 18.77
C ASP A 64 4.94 -32.95 20.31
N MET A 65 4.13 -33.89 20.80
CA MET A 65 4.02 -34.45 22.15
C MET A 65 3.60 -33.56 23.34
N ARG A 66 2.44 -33.92 23.94
CA ARG A 66 2.23 -34.64 25.23
C ARG A 66 0.72 -35.00 25.31
N GLN A 67 0.31 -36.27 25.32
CA GLN A 67 0.09 -37.14 26.52
C GLN A 67 -0.80 -36.41 27.54
N ASP A 68 -2.09 -36.76 27.72
CA ASP A 68 -2.66 -37.89 28.48
C ASP A 68 -4.14 -38.09 28.03
N GLY A 69 -4.75 -39.28 27.89
CA GLY A 69 -5.23 -40.16 28.96
C GLY A 69 -6.77 -40.26 28.92
N ASP A 70 -7.33 -41.46 29.14
CA ASP A 70 -8.77 -41.84 29.26
C ASP A 70 -9.56 -41.95 27.94
N GLU A 71 -10.12 -43.09 27.50
CA GLU A 71 -10.80 -44.21 28.18
C GLU A 71 -10.71 -45.52 27.34
#